data_AF-A0A6B3FXJ8-F1
#
_entry.id   AF-A0A6B3FXJ8-F1
#
_cell.length_a   1.000
_cell.length_b   1.000
_cell.length_c   1.000
_cell.angle_alpha   90.00
_cell.angle_beta   90.00
_cell.angle_gamma   90.00
#
_symmetry.space_group_name_H-M   'P 1'
#
loop_
_entity.id
_entity.type
_entity.pdbx_description
1 polymer ?
#
loop_
_entity_poly.entity_id
_entity_poly.type
_entity_poly.pdbx_seq_one_letter_code
_entity_poly.pdbx_strand_id
1 'polypeptide(L)'
;GTQHLMEIAEFAASTFWVTRSEPVFREGPFTEEWGRAAVAMVEERVRNGLPPKSVVSVTGLPLNDAVRRAREQGVLDRLPMFDRITPTGVAWDDGRTVETDVILWATGFRPAVDHLAPLKLREPGGGIRAEDTRAVRDGRVHLVGYGPSA
;
A
#
# COMPACT_ATOMS: atom_id res chain seq x y z
N GLY A 1 2.25 6.25 2.60
CA GLY A 1 2.84 6.28 3.95
C GLY A 1 3.80 7.44 4.14
N THR A 2 4.66 7.72 3.16
CA THR A 2 5.67 8.78 3.24
C THR A 2 5.11 10.16 3.58
N GLN A 3 3.98 10.56 2.99
CA GLN A 3 3.35 11.86 3.31
C GLN A 3 3.09 12.05 4.81
N HIS A 4 2.31 11.16 5.43
CA HIS A 4 2.02 11.22 6.87
C HIS A 4 3.29 11.24 7.71
N LEU A 5 4.30 10.43 7.35
CA LEU A 5 5.55 10.40 8.08
C LEU A 5 6.30 11.74 8.01
N MET A 6 6.38 12.35 6.82
CA MET A 6 7.01 13.66 6.66
C MET A 6 6.27 14.75 7.45
N GLU A 7 4.94 14.73 7.46
CA GLU A 7 4.13 15.68 8.25
C GLU A 7 4.32 15.48 9.76
N ILE A 8 4.42 14.24 10.23
CA ILE A 8 4.62 13.94 11.66
C ILE A 8 6.04 14.27 12.12
N ALA A 9 7.04 14.06 11.26
CA ALA A 9 8.45 14.29 11.58
C ALA A 9 8.78 15.75 11.93
N GLU A 10 7.94 16.70 11.53
CA GLU A 10 8.10 18.13 11.89
C GLU A 10 7.79 18.41 13.37
N PHE A 11 7.04 17.53 14.03
CA PHE A 11 6.53 17.77 15.40
C PHE A 11 6.92 16.70 16.41
N ALA A 12 7.13 15.46 15.96
CA ALA A 12 7.53 14.36 16.83
C ALA A 12 8.97 14.52 17.30
N ALA A 13 9.26 14.10 18.53
CA ALA A 13 10.63 14.10 19.06
C ALA A 13 11.55 13.16 18.25
N SER A 14 11.00 12.08 17.70
CA SER A 14 11.66 11.17 16.77
C SER A 14 10.63 10.41 15.94
N THR A 15 11.04 9.91 14.78
CA THR A 15 10.22 9.07 13.90
C THR A 15 11.04 7.93 13.32
N PHE A 16 10.41 6.76 13.12
CA PHE A 16 11.03 5.59 12.51
C PHE A 16 10.16 5.09 11.36
N TRP A 17 10.77 4.86 10.20
CA TRP A 17 10.04 4.37 9.03
C TRP A 17 10.24 2.87 8.81
N VAL A 18 9.19 2.09 9.08
CA VAL A 18 9.23 0.64 8.91
C VAL A 18 8.52 0.24 7.61
N THR A 19 9.21 -0.53 6.75
CA THR A 19 8.60 -1.09 5.54
C THR A 19 8.91 -2.58 5.38
N ARG A 20 8.02 -3.31 4.69
CA ARG A 20 8.23 -4.75 4.42
C ARG A 20 9.30 -5.01 3.36
N SER A 21 9.28 -4.19 2.32
CA SER A 21 10.23 -4.22 1.20
C SER A 21 10.84 -2.84 1.03
N GLU A 22 12.02 -2.79 0.42
CA GLU A 22 12.68 -1.53 0.14
C GLU A 22 11.82 -0.65 -0.77
N PRO A 23 11.55 0.60 -0.39
CA PRO A 23 10.78 1.52 -1.21
C PRO A 23 11.51 1.82 -2.51
N VAL A 24 10.82 1.63 -3.64
CA VAL A 24 11.35 2.02 -4.95
C VAL A 24 10.94 3.46 -5.21
N PHE A 25 11.93 4.35 -5.25
CA PHE A 25 11.74 5.74 -5.65
C PHE A 25 11.89 5.87 -7.17
N ARG A 26 11.10 6.75 -7.78
CA ARG A 26 11.21 7.05 -9.20
C ARG A 26 11.29 8.53 -9.46
N GLU A 27 12.15 8.88 -10.41
CA GLU A 27 12.31 10.24 -10.91
C GLU A 27 11.44 10.46 -12.15
N GLY A 28 11.16 11.73 -12.44
CA GLY A 28 10.37 12.13 -13.60
C GLY A 28 8.86 12.16 -13.36
N PRO A 29 8.10 12.68 -14.34
CA PRO A 29 6.67 12.86 -14.23
C PRO A 29 5.92 11.52 -14.27
N PHE A 30 4.75 11.48 -13.63
CA PHE A 30 3.80 10.39 -13.82
C PHE A 30 3.11 10.57 -15.18
N THR A 31 3.55 9.80 -16.19
CA THR A 31 3.00 9.90 -17.55
C THR A 31 1.72 9.09 -17.71
N GLU A 32 0.91 9.43 -18.71
CA GLU A 32 -0.33 8.70 -19.01
C GLU A 32 -0.06 7.23 -19.39
N GLU A 33 1.01 6.97 -20.15
CA GLU A 33 1.45 5.62 -20.50
C GLU A 33 1.75 4.79 -19.25
N TRP A 34 2.38 5.39 -18.26
CA TRP A 34 2.68 4.72 -17.01
C TRP A 34 1.42 4.50 -16.17
N GLY A 35 0.51 5.47 -16.12
CA GLY A 35 -0.82 5.28 -15.56
C GLY A 35 -1.52 4.06 -16.15
N ARG A 36 -1.52 3.94 -17.49
CA ARG A 36 -2.09 2.77 -18.20
C ARG A 36 -1.39 1.46 -17.84
N ALA A 37 -0.06 1.44 -17.76
CA ALA A 37 0.69 0.24 -17.37
C ALA A 37 0.36 -0.20 -15.93
N ALA A 38 0.21 0.76 -15.01
CA ALA A 38 -0.16 0.46 -13.63
C ALA A 38 -1.58 -0.12 -13.55
N VAL A 39 -2.54 0.47 -14.28
CA VAL A 39 -3.91 -0.03 -14.38
C VAL A 39 -3.93 -1.45 -14.96
N ALA A 40 -3.20 -1.71 -16.05
CA ALA A 40 -3.12 -3.03 -16.67
C ALA A 40 -2.63 -4.13 -15.71
N MET A 41 -1.65 -3.82 -14.86
CA MET A 41 -1.16 -4.76 -13.84
C MET A 41 -2.21 -5.05 -12.75
N VAL A 42 -3.02 -4.07 -12.39
CA VAL A 42 -4.13 -4.27 -11.44
C VAL A 42 -5.24 -5.10 -12.10
N GLU A 43 -5.53 -4.82 -13.37
CA GLU A 43 -6.54 -5.51 -14.19
C GLU A 43 -6.23 -6.99 -14.35
N GLU A 44 -4.98 -7.33 -14.68
CA GLU A 44 -4.56 -8.73 -14.82
C GLU A 44 -4.82 -9.53 -13.53
N ARG A 45 -4.55 -8.95 -12.35
CA ARG A 45 -4.79 -9.62 -11.07
C ARG A 45 -6.27 -9.86 -10.82
N VAL A 46 -7.10 -8.84 -11.05
CA VAL A 46 -8.55 -8.94 -10.85
C VAL A 46 -9.18 -9.93 -11.82
N ARG A 47 -8.73 -9.95 -13.09
CA ARG A 47 -9.15 -10.96 -14.07
C ARG A 47 -8.81 -12.38 -13.65
N ASN A 48 -7.73 -12.55 -12.88
CA ASN A 48 -7.31 -13.82 -12.28
C ASN A 48 -7.94 -14.10 -10.91
N GLY A 49 -8.89 -13.28 -10.44
CA GLY A 49 -9.55 -13.48 -9.14
C GLY A 49 -8.68 -13.18 -7.92
N LEU A 50 -7.53 -12.54 -8.14
CA LEU A 50 -6.61 -12.13 -7.09
C LEU A 50 -6.95 -10.73 -6.58
N PRO A 51 -6.70 -10.43 -5.30
CA PRO A 51 -6.87 -9.08 -4.80
C PRO A 51 -5.90 -8.11 -5.51
N PRO A 52 -6.33 -6.85 -5.73
CA PRO A 52 -5.45 -5.82 -6.28
C PRO A 52 -4.27 -5.59 -5.34
N LYS A 53 -3.10 -5.32 -5.91
CA LYS A 53 -1.94 -4.86 -5.14
C LYS A 53 -2.04 -3.35 -4.89
N SER A 54 -1.26 -2.85 -3.93
CA SER A 54 -1.13 -1.42 -3.70
C SER A 54 -0.65 -0.70 -4.97
N VAL A 55 -1.29 0.41 -5.35
CA VAL A 55 -0.89 1.25 -6.49
C VAL A 55 0.59 1.63 -6.38
N VAL A 56 1.04 2.02 -5.18
CA VAL A 56 2.45 2.38 -4.92
C VAL A 56 3.42 1.23 -5.14
N SER A 57 2.98 -0.03 -4.98
CA SER A 57 3.85 -1.18 -5.30
C SER A 57 4.09 -1.36 -6.80
N VAL A 58 3.27 -0.72 -7.64
CA VAL A 58 3.35 -0.75 -9.10
C VAL A 58 3.94 0.54 -9.65
N THR A 59 3.59 1.69 -9.07
CA THR A 59 4.04 3.02 -9.48
C THR A 59 5.31 3.48 -8.75
N GLY A 60 5.77 2.78 -7.72
CA GLY A 60 6.81 3.31 -6.83
C GLY A 60 6.39 4.62 -6.15
N LEU A 61 7.33 5.23 -5.44
CA LEU A 61 7.17 6.52 -4.78
C LEU A 61 7.78 7.64 -5.64
N PRO A 62 7.03 8.72 -5.93
CA PRO A 62 7.56 9.84 -6.69
C PRO A 62 8.67 10.55 -5.90
N LEU A 63 9.82 10.76 -6.52
CA LEU A 63 10.96 11.47 -5.93
C LEU A 63 10.88 12.98 -6.25
N ASN A 64 9.89 13.64 -5.65
CA ASN A 64 9.79 15.11 -5.70
C ASN A 64 10.73 15.77 -4.67
N ASP A 65 10.84 17.10 -4.70
CA ASP A 65 11.75 17.86 -3.84
C ASP A 65 11.49 17.65 -2.36
N ALA A 66 10.22 17.52 -1.95
CA ALA A 66 9.87 17.24 -0.55
C ALA A 66 10.40 15.87 -0.10
N VAL A 67 10.24 14.84 -0.94
CA VAL A 67 10.76 13.49 -0.67
C VAL A 67 12.28 13.47 -0.69
N ARG A 68 12.95 14.23 -1.58
CA ARG A 68 14.42 14.37 -1.56
C ARG A 68 14.90 14.97 -0.23
N ARG A 69 14.31 16.10 0.19
CA ARG A 69 14.65 16.73 1.48
C ARG A 69 14.44 15.78 2.66
N ALA A 70 13.31 15.08 2.69
CA ALA A 70 13.03 14.13 3.77
C ALA A 70 14.02 12.95 3.80
N ARG A 71 14.55 12.53 2.65
CA ARG A 71 15.64 11.54 2.59
C ARG A 71 16.97 12.12 3.07
N GLU A 72 17.31 13.33 2.66
CA GLU A 72 18.53 14.03 3.12
C GLU A 72 18.53 14.25 4.64
N GLN A 73 17.35 14.46 5.23
CA GLN A 73 17.16 14.61 6.67
C GLN A 73 17.09 13.27 7.43
N GLY A 74 17.16 12.13 6.75
CA GLY A 74 17.04 10.80 7.34
C GLY A 74 15.63 10.40 7.79
N VAL A 75 14.61 11.23 7.58
CA VAL A 75 13.21 10.93 7.92
C VAL A 75 12.71 9.69 7.16
N LEU A 76 13.21 9.49 5.94
CA LEU A 76 12.89 8.35 5.08
C LEU A 76 13.96 7.25 5.12
N ASP A 77 14.72 7.15 6.22
CA ASP A 77 15.61 6.02 6.47
C ASP A 77 14.80 4.81 6.94
N ARG A 78 14.80 3.78 6.10
CA ARG A 78 13.99 2.58 6.31
C ARG A 78 14.59 1.67 7.38
N LEU A 79 13.72 1.12 8.20
CA LEU A 79 13.92 -0.12 8.95
C LEU A 79 13.13 -1.27 8.30
N PRO A 80 13.65 -2.52 8.37
CA PRO A 80 12.84 -3.69 8.01
C PRO A 80 11.69 -3.86 9.00
N MET A 81 10.67 -4.63 8.62
CA MET A 81 9.56 -4.96 9.52
C MET A 81 10.09 -5.54 10.84
N PHE A 82 9.61 -5.03 11.96
CA PHE A 82 9.91 -5.57 13.29
C PHE A 82 9.22 -6.93 13.48
N ASP A 83 9.76 -7.75 14.38
CA ASP A 83 9.29 -9.11 14.64
C ASP A 83 8.21 -9.13 15.73
N ARG A 84 8.24 -8.18 16.67
CA ARG A 84 7.26 -8.09 17.76
C ARG A 84 7.04 -6.67 18.26
N ILE A 85 5.85 -6.43 18.79
CA ILE A 85 5.51 -5.24 19.59
C ILE A 85 5.79 -5.58 21.06
N THR A 86 6.42 -4.66 21.77
CA THR A 86 6.72 -4.75 23.21
C THR A 86 5.78 -3.80 23.97
N PRO A 87 5.72 -3.85 25.32
CA PRO A 87 4.92 -2.90 26.08
C PRO A 87 5.27 -1.42 25.86
N THR A 88 6.49 -1.14 25.38
CA THR A 88 7.04 0.21 25.24
C THR A 88 7.47 0.55 23.81
N GLY A 89 7.28 -0.35 22.85
CA GLY A 89 7.80 -0.14 21.50
C GLY A 89 7.76 -1.36 20.59
N VAL A 90 8.81 -1.54 19.78
CA VAL A 90 8.97 -2.63 18.82
C VAL A 90 10.38 -3.23 18.88
N ALA A 91 10.51 -4.50 18.52
CA ALA A 91 11.78 -5.21 18.56
C ALA A 91 11.99 -6.16 17.37
N TRP A 92 13.26 -6.35 17.04
CA TRP A 92 13.74 -7.32 16.06
C TRP A 92 14.43 -8.49 16.77
N ASP A 93 14.49 -9.64 16.11
CA ASP A 93 15.15 -10.85 16.61
C ASP A 93 16.68 -10.75 16.58
N ASP A 94 17.22 -9.78 15.85
CA ASP A 94 18.65 -9.44 15.86
C ASP A 94 19.08 -8.61 17.09
N GLY A 95 18.15 -8.32 18.00
CA GLY A 95 18.40 -7.60 19.25
C GLY A 95 18.14 -6.10 19.19
N ARG A 96 17.82 -5.53 18.01
CA ARG A 96 17.42 -4.12 17.93
C ARG A 96 16.07 -3.89 18.61
N THR A 97 15.95 -2.73 19.27
CA THR A 97 14.71 -2.26 19.89
C THR A 97 14.51 -0.78 19.62
N VAL A 98 13.26 -0.38 19.42
CA VAL A 98 12.86 1.02 19.30
C VAL A 98 11.71 1.25 20.25
N GLU A 99 11.91 2.15 21.22
CA GLU A 99 10.84 2.65 22.08
C GLU A 99 9.94 3.58 21.26
N THR A 100 8.63 3.40 21.34
CA THR A 100 7.67 4.27 20.65
C THR A 100 6.34 4.32 21.37
N ASP A 101 5.78 5.53 21.45
CA ASP A 101 4.47 5.76 22.06
C ASP A 101 3.31 5.49 21.07
N VAL A 102 3.57 5.58 19.76
CA VAL A 102 2.54 5.53 18.71
C VAL A 102 3.04 4.77 17.48
N ILE A 103 2.23 3.80 17.04
CA ILE A 103 2.43 3.11 15.75
C ILE A 103 1.34 3.55 14.77
N LEU A 104 1.75 4.24 13.70
CA LEU A 104 0.88 4.59 12.58
C LEU A 104 0.90 3.50 11.50
N TRP A 105 -0.22 2.80 11.30
CA TRP A 105 -0.36 1.77 10.28
C TRP A 105 -0.70 2.35 8.90
N ALA A 106 0.32 2.78 8.17
CA ALA A 106 0.18 3.21 6.77
C ALA A 106 0.19 2.01 5.78
N THR A 107 -0.51 0.92 6.12
CA THR A 107 -0.44 -0.39 5.41
C THR A 107 -1.48 -0.58 4.30
N GLY A 108 -2.19 0.49 3.93
CA GLY A 108 -3.21 0.48 2.88
C GLY A 108 -4.55 -0.09 3.34
N PHE A 109 -5.41 -0.37 2.37
CA PHE A 109 -6.82 -0.74 2.59
C PHE A 109 -7.18 -2.02 1.85
N ARG A 110 -8.29 -2.66 2.27
CA ARG A 110 -8.95 -3.73 1.52
C ARG A 110 -10.29 -3.21 0.96
N PRO A 111 -10.79 -3.76 -0.15
CA PRO A 111 -12.12 -3.42 -0.65
C PRO A 111 -13.20 -3.69 0.41
N ALA A 112 -14.08 -2.71 0.65
CA ALA A 112 -15.18 -2.80 1.60
C ALA A 112 -16.40 -3.48 0.99
N VAL A 113 -16.26 -4.77 0.67
CA VAL A 113 -17.26 -5.56 -0.09
C VAL A 113 -17.96 -6.63 0.75
N ASP A 114 -17.90 -6.54 2.06
CA ASP A 114 -18.44 -7.58 2.95
C ASP A 114 -19.96 -7.69 2.89
N HIS A 115 -20.65 -6.59 2.52
CA HIS A 115 -22.08 -6.60 2.22
C HIS A 115 -22.44 -7.52 1.03
N LEU A 116 -21.47 -7.92 0.19
CA LEU A 116 -21.66 -8.87 -0.91
C LEU A 116 -21.38 -10.32 -0.51
N ALA A 117 -20.98 -10.61 0.74
CA ALA A 117 -20.63 -11.95 1.18
C ALA A 117 -21.72 -13.03 0.90
N PRO A 118 -23.03 -12.76 1.07
CA PRO A 118 -24.09 -13.73 0.76
C PRO A 118 -24.12 -14.17 -0.71
N LEU A 119 -23.62 -13.34 -1.62
CA LEU A 119 -23.57 -13.63 -3.06
C LEU A 119 -22.42 -14.57 -3.45
N LYS A 120 -21.50 -14.86 -2.52
CA LYS A 120 -20.38 -15.81 -2.71
C LYS A 120 -19.54 -15.52 -3.97
N LEU A 121 -19.26 -14.23 -4.20
CA LEU A 121 -18.53 -13.74 -5.38
C LEU A 121 -17.01 -13.88 -5.27
N ARG A 122 -16.46 -14.12 -4.07
CA ARG A 122 -15.01 -14.23 -3.84
C ARG A 122 -14.47 -15.53 -4.41
N GLU A 123 -13.33 -15.44 -5.09
CA GLU A 123 -12.54 -16.58 -5.54
C GLU A 123 -11.66 -17.12 -4.39
N PRO A 124 -11.12 -18.35 -4.50
CA PRO A 124 -10.20 -18.91 -3.50
C PRO A 124 -8.99 -18.01 -3.17
N GLY A 125 -8.57 -17.18 -4.13
CA GLY A 125 -7.51 -16.18 -3.94
C GLY A 125 -7.91 -14.94 -3.12
N GLY A 126 -9.17 -14.83 -2.70
CA GLY A 126 -9.71 -13.76 -1.86
C GLY A 126 -10.21 -12.51 -2.60
N GLY A 127 -9.92 -12.39 -3.90
CA GLY A 127 -10.46 -11.34 -4.77
C GLY A 127 -11.84 -11.70 -5.34
N ILE A 128 -12.49 -10.74 -5.99
CA ILE A 128 -13.68 -10.99 -6.81
C ILE A 128 -13.22 -10.88 -8.25
N ARG A 129 -13.45 -11.93 -9.05
CA ARG A 129 -13.10 -11.92 -10.47
C ARG A 129 -14.07 -11.00 -11.22
N ALA A 130 -13.55 -10.04 -11.95
CA ALA A 130 -14.32 -9.12 -12.77
C ALA A 130 -13.75 -8.98 -14.18
N GLU A 131 -14.65 -8.70 -15.12
CA GLU A 131 -14.37 -8.25 -16.48
C GLU A 131 -14.86 -6.81 -16.59
N ASP A 132 -13.96 -5.88 -16.90
CA ASP A 132 -14.16 -4.45 -16.71
C ASP A 132 -14.57 -4.13 -15.25
N THR A 133 -15.84 -3.82 -15.03
CA THR A 133 -16.43 -3.62 -13.71
C THR A 133 -17.34 -4.77 -13.29
N ARG A 134 -17.72 -5.68 -14.19
CA ARG A 134 -18.76 -6.68 -13.97
C ARG A 134 -18.20 -7.94 -13.31
N ALA A 135 -18.80 -8.40 -12.23
CA ALA A 135 -18.41 -9.64 -11.58
C ALA A 135 -18.73 -10.87 -12.46
N VAL A 136 -17.77 -11.79 -12.59
CA VAL A 136 -17.93 -12.98 -13.47
C VAL A 136 -18.97 -13.96 -12.93
N ARG A 137 -19.06 -14.12 -11.61
CA ARG A 137 -20.00 -15.06 -10.97
C ARG A 137 -21.46 -14.57 -10.96
N ASP A 138 -21.67 -13.26 -11.01
CA ASP A 138 -22.99 -12.66 -11.09
C ASP A 138 -22.92 -11.38 -11.92
N GLY A 139 -23.31 -11.49 -13.20
CA GLY A 139 -23.22 -10.40 -14.16
C GLY A 139 -24.13 -9.20 -13.87
N ARG A 140 -24.96 -9.25 -12.83
CA ARG A 140 -25.77 -8.12 -12.35
C ARG A 140 -25.00 -7.22 -11.39
N VAL A 141 -23.86 -7.68 -10.87
CA VAL A 141 -23.04 -6.96 -9.90
C VAL A 141 -21.88 -6.28 -10.60
N HIS A 142 -21.74 -4.97 -10.36
CA HIS A 142 -20.62 -4.17 -10.84
C HIS A 142 -19.81 -3.60 -9.66
N LEU A 143 -18.48 -3.66 -9.77
CA LEU A 143 -17.50 -3.13 -8.82
C LEU A 143 -16.86 -1.90 -9.46
N VAL A 144 -17.21 -0.71 -8.97
CA VAL A 144 -16.72 0.59 -9.46
C VAL A 144 -15.92 1.28 -8.36
N GLY A 145 -14.78 1.88 -8.71
CA GLY A 145 -13.86 2.47 -7.73
C GLY A 145 -13.05 1.42 -6.96
N TYR A 146 -13.01 0.18 -7.45
CA TYR A 146 -12.19 -0.90 -6.89
C TYR A 146 -11.32 -1.53 -7.99
N GLY A 147 -10.07 -1.85 -7.64
CA GLY A 147 -9.15 -2.50 -8.57
C GLY A 147 -8.81 -1.60 -9.76
N PRO A 148 -9.00 -2.03 -11.02
CA PRO A 148 -8.58 -1.27 -12.21
C PRO A 148 -9.42 -0.02 -12.48
N SER A 149 -10.59 0.06 -11.84
CA SER A 149 -11.50 1.21 -11.92
C SER A 149 -11.29 2.25 -10.82
N ALA A 150 -10.25 2.07 -9.99
CA ALA A 150 -9.87 2.95 -8.87
C ALA A 150 -8.73 3.89 -9.23
#